data_AF-A0A6L7XCG8-F1
#
_entry.id   AF-A0A6L7XCG8-F1
#
_cell.length_a   1.000
_cell.length_b   1.000
_cell.length_c   1.000
_cell.angle_alpha   90.00
_cell.angle_beta   90.00
_cell.angle_gamma   90.00
#
_symmetry.space_group_name_H-M   'P 1'
#
loop_
_entity.id
_entity.type
_entity.pdbx_description
1 polymer ?
#
loop_
_entity_poly.entity_id
_entity_poly.type
_entity_poly.pdbx_seq_one_letter_code
_entity_poly.pdbx_strand_id
1 'polypeptide(L)' 'MLKLVLPKGSLEKSTLELFEAADLPVRRSSDVAYKASVADPRIDDVRILRPQEIPVYIADGLF' A
#
# COMPACT_ATOMS: atom_id res chain seq x y z
N MET A 1 3.67 9.81 -11.63
CA MET A 1 3.59 9.87 -10.16
C MET A 1 3.03 8.54 -9.69
N LEU A 2 3.52 7.99 -8.56
CA LEU A 2 3.42 6.55 -8.24
C LEU A 2 2.09 6.21 -7.58
N LYS A 3 1.43 5.16 -8.06
CA LYS A 3 0.32 4.52 -7.36
C LYS A 3 0.84 3.26 -6.69
N LEU A 4 0.69 3.18 -5.37
CA LEU A 4 1.25 2.11 -4.56
C LEU A 4 0.14 1.17 -4.08
N VAL A 5 0.39 -0.13 -4.16
CA VAL A 5 -0.48 -1.15 -3.57
C VAL A 5 0.33 -2.05 -2.63
N LEU A 6 -0.16 -2.20 -1.40
CA LEU A 6 0.47 -3.01 -0.35
C LEU A 6 -0.38 -4.25 -0.04
N PRO A 7 0.24 -5.39 0.29
CA PRO A 7 -0.48 -6.62 0.61
C PRO A 7 -1.15 -6.55 1.99
N LYS A 8 -2.39 -7.03 2.06
CA LYS A 8 -3.12 -7.30 3.30
C LYS A 8 -2.77 -8.69 3.86
N GLY A 9 -2.97 -8.90 5.16
CA GLY A 9 -2.86 -10.23 5.79
C GLY A 9 -1.43 -10.57 6.20
N SER A 10 -0.94 -11.76 5.79
CA SER A 10 0.31 -12.33 6.31
C SER A 10 1.55 -11.48 6.06
N LEU A 11 1.57 -10.68 4.99
CA LEU A 11 2.68 -9.78 4.64
C LEU A 11 2.47 -8.33 5.11
N GLU A 12 1.31 -8.02 5.68
CA GLU A 12 0.92 -6.64 5.95
C GLU A 12 1.84 -5.99 6.98
N LYS A 13 2.03 -6.63 8.14
CA LYS A 13 2.85 -6.09 9.22
C LYS A 13 4.30 -5.85 8.77
N SER A 14 4.93 -6.86 8.17
CA SER A 14 6.33 -6.74 7.71
C SER A 14 6.50 -5.70 6.61
N THR A 15 5.51 -5.55 5.73
CA THR A 15 5.54 -4.49 4.71
C THR A 15 5.42 -3.11 5.33
N LEU A 16 4.51 -2.91 6.30
CA LEU A 16 4.38 -1.62 6.99
C LEU A 16 5.64 -1.26 7.78
N GLU A 17 6.25 -2.24 8.46
CA GLU A 17 7.53 -2.06 9.18
C GLU A 17 8.68 -1.69 8.22
N LEU A 18 8.72 -2.28 7.03
CA LEU A 18 9.70 -1.92 6.00
C LEU A 18 9.55 -0.47 5.54
N PHE A 19 8.32 -0.02 5.33
CA PHE A 19 8.02 1.37 4.95
C PHE A 19 8.35 2.36 6.08
N GLU A 20 8.02 2.01 7.32
CA GLU A 20 8.39 2.80 8.50
C GLU A 20 9.91 2.95 8.63
N ALA A 21 10.67 1.85 8.46
CA ALA A 21 12.13 1.88 8.49
C ALA A 21 12.76 2.70 7.35
N ALA A 22 12.02 2.89 6.26
CA ALA A 22 12.41 3.71 5.12
C ALA A 22 11.98 5.19 5.24
N ASP A 23 11.51 5.63 6.42
CA ASP A 23 10.98 6.98 6.66
C ASP A 23 9.77 7.32 5.77
N LEU A 24 8.99 6.30 5.40
CA LEU A 24 7.78 6.41 4.58
C LEU A 24 6.56 5.82 5.32
N PRO A 25 6.21 6.34 6.50
CA PRO A 25 5.15 5.77 7.34
C PRO A 25 3.82 5.70 6.59
N VAL A 26 3.24 4.50 6.52
CA VAL A 26 1.94 4.25 5.89
C VAL A 26 0.83 4.43 6.93
N ARG A 27 0.01 5.46 6.77
CA ARG A 27 -1.08 5.78 7.70
C ARG A 27 -2.43 5.28 7.21
N ARG A 28 -3.23 4.76 8.14
CA ARG A 28 -4.59 4.25 7.89
C ARG A 28 -5.54 4.70 8.98
N SER A 29 -6.82 4.82 8.62
CA SER A 29 -7.89 5.12 9.58
C SER A 29 -8.32 3.90 10.41
N SER A 30 -8.09 2.68 9.90
CA SER A 30 -8.36 1.41 10.61
C SER A 30 -7.67 0.23 9.93
N ASP A 31 -7.61 -0.92 10.61
CA ASP A 31 -7.06 -2.17 10.05
C ASP A 31 -7.89 -2.73 8.89
N VAL A 32 -9.19 -2.40 8.84
CA VAL A 32 -10.09 -2.82 7.74
C VAL A 32 -10.02 -1.89 6.54
N ALA A 33 -9.43 -0.69 6.68
CA ALA A 33 -9.36 0.29 5.61
C ALA A 33 -8.55 -0.22 4.41
N TYR A 34 -9.10 -0.05 3.21
CA TYR A 34 -8.44 -0.37 1.94
C TYR A 34 -7.64 0.81 1.36
N LYS A 35 -7.81 2.02 1.91
CA LYS A 35 -7.06 3.22 1.54
C LYS A 35 -6.06 3.56 2.66
N ALA A 36 -4.87 3.97 2.26
CA ALA A 36 -3.84 4.48 3.14
C ALA A 36 -3.25 5.79 2.58
N SER A 37 -2.37 6.42 3.34
CA SER A 37 -1.60 7.57 2.88
C SER A 37 -0.13 7.46 3.30
N VAL A 38 0.75 7.99 2.47
CA VAL A 38 2.17 8.21 2.76
C VAL A 38 2.45 9.68 2.43
N ALA A 39 3.17 10.37 3.31
CA ALA A 39 3.50 11.78 3.11
C ALA A 39 4.74 11.93 2.22
N ASP A 40 4.63 11.56 0.95
CA ASP A 40 5.71 11.69 -0.03
C ASP A 40 5.16 12.26 -1.35
N PRO A 41 5.72 13.37 -1.88
CA PRO A 41 5.19 14.02 -3.10
C PRO A 41 5.32 13.16 -4.37
N ARG A 42 6.04 12.04 -4.33
CA ARG A 42 6.18 11.11 -5.45
C ARG A 42 5.03 10.09 -5.51
N ILE A 43 4.26 9.94 -4.43
CA ILE A 43 3.21 8.94 -4.26
C ILE A 43 1.84 9.62 -4.31
N ASP A 44 1.04 9.25 -5.31
CA ASP A 44 -0.31 9.78 -5.51
C ASP A 44 -1.37 9.09 -4.67
N ASP A 45 -1.28 7.76 -4.61
CA ASP A 45 -2.33 6.94 -4.05
C ASP A 45 -1.74 5.69 -3.42
N VAL A 46 -2.30 5.30 -2.28
CA VAL A 46 -1.93 4.06 -1.59
C VAL A 46 -3.18 3.24 -1.32
N ARG A 47 -3.16 1.99 -1.78
CA ARG A 47 -4.19 0.98 -1.51
C ARG A 47 -3.59 -0.22 -0.80
N ILE A 48 -4.42 -0.89 -0.02
CA ILE A 48 -4.08 -2.17 0.61
C ILE A 48 -5.05 -3.20 0.09
N LEU A 49 -4.56 -4.21 -0.64
CA LEU A 49 -5.37 -5.23 -1.29
C LEU A 49 -4.93 -6.63 -0.88
N ARG A 50 -5.74 -7.66 -1.15
CA ARG A 50 -5.30 -9.02 -0.92
C ARG A 50 -4.18 -9.36 -1.92
N PRO A 51 -3.14 -10.10 -1.53
CA PRO A 51 -2.00 -10.39 -2.40
C PRO A 51 -2.39 -10.97 -3.76
N GLN A 52 -3.42 -11.81 -3.81
CA GLN A 52 -3.90 -12.43 -5.04
C GLN A 52 -4.59 -11.45 -6.03
N GLU A 53 -5.07 -10.30 -5.57
CA GLU A 53 -5.73 -9.29 -6.40
C GLU A 53 -4.71 -8.34 -7.07
N ILE A 54 -3.57 -8.13 -6.41
CA ILE A 54 -2.55 -7.15 -6.84
C ILE A 54 -2.08 -7.39 -8.29
N PRO A 55 -1.69 -8.61 -8.72
CA PRO A 55 -1.20 -8.81 -10.08
C PRO A 55 -2.22 -8.46 -11.16
N VAL A 56 -3.50 -8.70 -10.90
CA VAL A 56 -4.59 -8.39 -11.84
C VAL A 56 -4.72 -6.88 -12.01
N TYR A 57 -4.78 -6.14 -10.90
CA TYR A 57 -4.88 -4.68 -10.94
C TYR A 57 -3.66 -4.00 -11.59
N ILE A 58 -2.47 -4.57 -11.41
CA ILE A 58 -1.25 -4.09 -12.09
C ILE A 58 -1.32 -4.40 -13.59
N ALA A 59 -1.75 -5.60 -13.98
CA ALA A 59 -1.90 -5.97 -15.39
C ALA A 59 -2.92 -5.08 -16.12
N ASP A 60 -3.98 -4.66 -15.43
CA ASP A 60 -5.01 -3.75 -15.95
C ASP A 60 -4.56 -2.27 -15.95
N GLY A 61 -3.34 -1.95 -15.49
CA GLY A 61 -2.80 -0.59 -15.46
C GLY A 61 -3.49 0.33 -14.44
N LEU A 62 -4.16 -0.24 -13.44
CA LEU A 62 -4.87 0.53 -12.42
C LEU A 62 -3.91 1.12 -11.36
N PHE A 63 -2.74 0.49 -11.18
CA PHE A 63 -1.63 0.93 -10.33
C PHE A 63 -0.32 0.93 -11.10
#